data_AF-A0A212QSQ4-F1
#
_entry.id   AF-A0A212QSQ4-F1
#
_cell.length_a   1.000
_cell.length_b   1.000
_cell.length_c   1.000
_cell.angle_alpha   90.00
_cell.angle_beta   90.00
_cell.angle_gamma   90.00
#
_symmetry.space_group_name_H-M   'P 1'
#
loop_
_entity.id
_entity.type
_entity.pdbx_description
1 polymer ?
#
loop_
_entity_poly.entity_id
_entity_poly.type
_entity_poly.pdbx_seq_one_letter_code
_entity_poly.pdbx_strand_id
1 'polypeptide(L)'
;MTQARAHAALTEFIQRQSSLGARCVLVITGVGLRTGGVLRSLTPRWLDEPPIAPLVLATSPASLRHGGDGAIYVMLRRRRDGEGNAT
;
A
#
# COMPACT_ATOMS: atom_id res chain seq x y z
N MET A 1 4.82 -9.31 14.64
CA MET A 1 3.73 -8.38 14.23
C MET A 1 2.50 -9.22 13.92
N THR A 2 1.32 -8.88 14.45
CA THR A 2 0.06 -9.59 14.13
C THR A 2 -0.51 -9.09 12.80
N GLN A 3 -1.44 -9.84 12.18
CA GLN A 3 -2.12 -9.39 10.96
C GLN A 3 -2.86 -8.06 11.17
N ALA A 4 -3.59 -7.92 12.26
CA ALA A 4 -4.31 -6.69 12.60
C ALA A 4 -3.37 -5.48 12.73
N ARG A 5 -2.22 -5.66 13.40
CA ARG A 5 -1.21 -4.60 13.54
C ARG A 5 -0.56 -4.25 12.19
N ALA A 6 -0.36 -5.24 11.32
CA ALA A 6 0.16 -5.03 9.98
C ALA A 6 -0.82 -4.24 9.11
N HIS A 7 -2.11 -4.57 9.18
CA HIS A 7 -3.16 -3.87 8.45
C HIS A 7 -3.26 -2.40 8.90
N ALA A 8 -3.27 -2.15 10.22
CA ALA A 8 -3.27 -0.78 10.74
C ALA A 8 -2.05 0.03 10.26
N ALA A 9 -0.86 -0.57 10.32
CA ALA A 9 0.37 0.08 9.86
C ALA A 9 0.37 0.37 8.34
N LEU A 10 -0.17 -0.54 7.53
CA LEU A 10 -0.34 -0.34 6.08
C LEU A 10 -1.29 0.84 5.82
N THR A 11 -2.43 0.86 6.50
CA THR A 11 -3.44 1.93 6.38
C THR A 11 -2.85 3.30 6.70
N GLU A 12 -2.18 3.43 7.85
CA GLU A 12 -1.51 4.67 8.25
C GLU A 12 -0.42 5.09 7.24
N PHE A 13 0.38 4.15 6.76
CA PHE A 13 1.42 4.40 5.78
C PHE A 13 0.85 4.95 4.46
N ILE A 14 -0.18 4.31 3.90
CA ILE A 14 -0.78 4.74 2.62
C ILE A 14 -1.44 6.11 2.77
N GLN A 15 -2.18 6.35 3.85
CA GLN A 15 -2.78 7.66 4.11
C GLN A 15 -1.72 8.76 4.24
N ARG A 16 -0.65 8.51 4.99
CA ARG A 16 0.46 9.46 5.14
C ARG A 16 1.18 9.73 3.82
N GLN A 17 1.46 8.71 3.02
CA GLN A 17 2.14 8.91 1.74
C GLN A 17 1.23 9.64 0.75
N SER A 18 -0.07 9.34 0.75
CA SER A 18 -1.04 10.08 -0.06
C SER A 18 -1.14 11.55 0.35
N SER A 19 -1.11 11.87 1.65
CA SER A 19 -1.18 13.26 2.11
C SER A 19 0.09 14.05 1.79
N LEU A 20 1.24 13.38 1.74
CA LEU A 20 2.52 13.93 1.25
C LEU A 20 2.59 14.05 -0.28
N GLY A 21 1.55 13.64 -1.01
CA GLY A 21 1.50 13.73 -2.47
C GLY A 21 2.35 12.70 -3.19
N ALA A 22 2.80 11.64 -2.50
CA ALA A 22 3.55 10.55 -3.12
C ALA A 22 2.73 9.91 -4.24
N ARG A 23 3.41 9.45 -5.29
CA ARG A 23 2.78 8.83 -6.46
C ARG A 23 3.00 7.33 -6.54
N CYS A 24 4.08 6.85 -5.96
CA CYS A 24 4.47 5.45 -5.96
C CYS A 24 5.19 5.16 -4.64
N VAL A 25 4.77 4.09 -3.98
CA VAL A 25 5.40 3.60 -2.76
C VAL A 25 5.68 2.12 -2.89
N LEU A 26 6.67 1.64 -2.14
CA LEU A 26 7.01 0.23 -2.06
C LEU A 26 6.55 -0.30 -0.71
N VAL A 27 5.69 -1.33 -0.72
CA VAL A 27 5.25 -2.01 0.49
C VAL A 27 5.98 -3.34 0.57
N ILE A 28 6.81 -3.52 1.61
CA ILE A 28 7.58 -4.74 1.86
C ILE A 28 6.86 -5.56 2.94
N THR A 29 6.35 -6.72 2.55
CA THR A 29 5.66 -7.66 3.43
C THR A 29 6.58 -8.77 3.95
N GLY A 30 7.75 -8.91 3.32
CA GLY A 30 8.69 -10.01 3.51
C GLY A 30 8.32 -11.22 2.64
N VAL A 31 9.27 -12.14 2.43
CA VAL A 31 9.06 -13.32 1.58
C VAL A 31 8.09 -14.33 2.24
N GLY A 32 8.09 -14.39 3.58
CA GLY A 32 7.39 -15.41 4.35
C GLY A 32 8.12 -16.75 4.38
N LEU A 33 7.60 -17.72 5.16
CA LEU A 33 8.02 -19.12 5.04
C LEU A 33 7.38 -19.75 3.79
N ARG A 34 7.94 -20.89 3.35
CA ARG A 34 7.82 -21.61 2.06
C ARG A 34 6.44 -21.67 1.35
N THR A 35 5.34 -21.29 1.99
CA THR A 35 3.96 -21.30 1.47
C THR A 35 3.43 -19.93 1.05
N GLY A 36 4.28 -18.89 1.02
CA GLY A 36 3.86 -17.52 0.75
C GLY A 36 3.44 -16.81 2.05
N GLY A 37 4.07 -15.67 2.35
CA GLY A 37 3.80 -14.95 3.59
C GLY A 37 2.34 -14.52 3.72
N VAL A 38 1.74 -14.74 4.89
CA VAL A 38 0.35 -14.32 5.17
C VAL A 38 0.13 -12.85 4.83
N LEU A 39 1.08 -11.97 5.16
CA LEU A 39 1.01 -10.55 4.82
C LEU A 39 1.07 -10.30 3.32
N ARG A 40 1.90 -11.04 2.58
CA ARG A 40 1.95 -10.97 1.10
C ARG A 40 0.58 -11.29 0.50
N SER A 41 -0.08 -12.33 0.99
CA SER A 41 -1.40 -12.74 0.49
C SER A 41 -2.52 -11.76 0.87
N LEU A 42 -2.45 -11.15 2.05
CA LEU A 42 -3.48 -10.23 2.53
C LEU A 42 -3.31 -8.79 2.01
N THR A 43 -2.08 -8.35 1.71
CA THR A 43 -1.79 -6.95 1.36
C THR A 43 -2.57 -6.45 0.13
N PRO A 44 -2.66 -7.18 -0.99
CA PRO A 44 -3.47 -6.74 -2.14
C PRO A 44 -4.93 -6.52 -1.75
N ARG A 45 -5.50 -7.44 -0.96
CA ARG A 45 -6.88 -7.32 -0.49
C ARG A 45 -7.07 -6.08 0.40
N TRP A 46 -6.18 -5.84 1.36
CA TRP A 46 -6.26 -4.66 2.23
C TRP A 46 -6.13 -3.34 1.47
N LEU A 47 -5.36 -3.30 0.37
CA LEU A 47 -5.24 -2.14 -0.50
C LEU A 47 -6.54 -1.82 -1.25
N ASP A 48 -7.42 -2.81 -1.43
CA ASP A 48 -8.74 -2.67 -2.05
C ASP A 48 -9.88 -2.46 -1.03
N GLU A 49 -9.55 -2.36 0.27
CA GLU A 49 -10.51 -2.12 1.35
C GLU A 49 -10.52 -0.64 1.82
N PRO A 50 -11.67 -0.09 2.26
CA PRO A 50 -11.71 1.19 2.95
C PRO A 50 -10.85 1.18 4.23
N PRO A 51 -10.22 2.31 4.60
CA PRO A 51 -10.40 3.64 4.01
C PRO A 51 -9.41 3.97 2.87
N ILE A 52 -8.52 3.06 2.48
CA ILE A 52 -7.39 3.37 1.59
C ILE A 52 -7.63 3.03 0.12
N ALA A 53 -8.61 2.18 -0.20
CA ALA A 53 -8.94 1.85 -1.59
C ALA A 53 -9.11 3.07 -2.52
N PRO A 54 -9.79 4.17 -2.11
CA PRO A 54 -9.91 5.36 -2.94
C PRO A 54 -8.58 6.07 -3.20
N LEU A 55 -7.54 5.83 -2.40
CA LEU A 55 -6.21 6.42 -2.55
C LEU A 55 -5.32 5.62 -3.51
N VAL A 56 -5.66 4.36 -3.78
CA VAL A 56 -4.88 3.46 -4.63
C VAL A 56 -5.34 3.60 -6.08
N LEU A 57 -4.37 3.80 -6.98
CA LEU A 57 -4.59 3.83 -8.43
C LEU A 57 -4.44 2.43 -9.02
N ALA A 58 -3.35 1.74 -8.66
CA ALA A 58 -3.02 0.41 -9.15
C ALA A 58 -1.90 -0.20 -8.29
N THR A 59 -1.72 -1.52 -8.41
CA THR A 59 -0.62 -2.25 -7.78
C THR A 59 0.17 -3.01 -8.84
N SER A 60 1.45 -3.27 -8.56
CA SER A 60 2.32 -4.03 -9.46
C SER A 60 3.39 -4.80 -8.68
N PRO A 61 3.78 -6.02 -9.10
CA PRO A 61 4.87 -6.76 -8.47
C PRO A 61 6.16 -5.94 -8.37
N ALA A 62 6.88 -6.07 -7.26
CA ALA A 62 8.20 -5.46 -7.15
C ALA A 62 9.24 -6.22 -7.98
N SER A 63 10.22 -5.49 -8.52
CA SER A 63 11.39 -6.11 -9.15
C SER A 63 12.24 -6.86 -8.12
N LEU A 64 13.03 -7.85 -8.56
CA LEU A 64 13.94 -8.62 -7.68
C LEU A 64 14.83 -7.74 -6.80
N ARG A 65 15.40 -6.66 -7.36
CA ARG A 65 16.24 -5.68 -6.62
C ARG A 65 15.52 -4.93 -5.49
N HIS A 66 14.19 -4.88 -5.53
CA HIS A 66 13.34 -4.17 -4.55
C HIS A 66 12.49 -5.14 -3.71
N GLY A 67 12.93 -6.40 -3.59
CA GLY A 67 12.31 -7.39 -2.72
C GLY A 67 11.46 -8.45 -3.44
N GLY A 68 11.32 -8.35 -4.77
CA GLY A 68 10.63 -9.34 -5.60
C GLY A 68 9.25 -9.70 -5.04
N ASP A 69 9.00 -10.99 -4.89
CA ASP A 69 7.77 -11.55 -4.34
C ASP A 69 7.40 -11.08 -2.92
N GLY A 70 8.36 -10.57 -2.15
CA GLY A 70 8.13 -10.05 -0.81
C GLY A 70 7.68 -8.59 -0.77
N ALA A 71 7.53 -7.94 -1.93
CA ALA A 71 7.17 -6.54 -2.01
C ALA A 71 6.23 -6.22 -3.20
N ILE A 72 5.50 -5.13 -3.07
CA ILE A 72 4.57 -4.64 -4.09
C ILE A 72 4.70 -3.13 -4.25
N TYR A 73 4.71 -2.66 -5.49
CA TYR A 73 4.53 -1.24 -5.77
C TYR A 73 3.06 -0.87 -5.67
N VAL A 74 2.78 0.22 -4.98
CA VAL A 74 1.44 0.81 -4.89
C VAL A 74 1.50 2.18 -5.53
N MET A 75 0.77 2.35 -6.63
CA MET A 75 0.57 3.64 -7.27
C MET A 75 -0.56 4.36 -6.55
N LEU A 76 -0.32 5.60 -6.13
CA LEU A 76 -1.29 6.41 -5.41
C LEU A 76 -1.96 7.41 -6.35
N ARG A 77 -3.24 7.66 -6.13
CA ARG A 77 -4.01 8.64 -6.90
C ARG A 77 -3.48 10.04 -6.65
N ARG A 78 -3.57 10.86 -7.69
CA ARG A 78 -3.26 12.28 -7.58
C ARG A 78 -4.31 12.96 -6.72
N ARG A 79 -3.87 13.59 -5.62
CA ARG A 79 -4.64 14.65 -4.98
C ARG A 79 -4.79 15.79 -5.98
N ARG A 80 -6.03 16.10 -6.36
CA ARG A 80 -6.33 17.26 -7.20
C ARG A 80 -6.32 18.46 -6.26
N ASP A 81 -5.51 19.47 -6.55
CA ASP A 81 -5.33 20.66 -5.71
C ASP A 81 -6.54 21.63 -5.78
N GLY A 82 -7.76 21.12 -6.05
CA GLY A 82 -8.95 21.91 -6.37
C GLY A 82 -10.12 21.79 -5.38
N GLU A 83 -9.97 21.06 -4.28
CA GLU A 83 -11.04 20.82 -3.30
C GLU A 83 -10.55 21.14 -1.88
N GLY A 84 -10.01 22.36 -1.75
CA GLY A 84 -9.47 22.89 -0.49
C GLY A 84 -9.66 24.39 -0.32
N ASN A 85 -10.55 25.01 -1.10
CA ASN A 85 -11.09 26.34 -0.82
C ASN A 85 -12.45 26.51 -1.50
N ALA A 86 -13.49 25.94 -0.91
CA ALA A 86 -14.87 26.34 -1.17
C ALA A 86 -15.62 26.30 0.16
N THR A 87 -15.75 27.49 0.74
CA THR A 87 -16.52 27.88 1.94
C THR A 87 -15.86 27.67 3.30
#